data_AF-A0A266Q9A4-F1
#
_entry.id   AF-A0A266Q9A4-F1
#
_cell.length_a   1.000
_cell.length_b   1.000
_cell.length_c   1.000
_cell.angle_alpha   90.00
_cell.angle_beta   90.00
_cell.angle_gamma   90.00
#
_symmetry.space_group_name_H-M   'P 1'
#
loop_
_entity.id
_entity.type
_entity.pdbx_description
1 polymer ?
#
loop_
_entity_poly.entity_id
_entity_poly.type
_entity_poly.pdbx_seq_one_letter_code
_entity_poly.pdbx_strand_id
1 'polypeptide(L)'
;MNHKTMAHMASVYERRRQRTVSLVSASIAVLEAKPAAVTINSIREVSRSLDPTGRGLSHTAILRNAEAYNLYRTHASHEPRRARTAPYKMHWSRELKKMKSVKDVSAKRKRSQKSYRKNELIELVIALLDVNSSLESKIFDYFGELYDGL
;
A
#
# COMPACT_ATOMS: atom_id res chain seq x y z
N MET A 1 14.83 -7.06 -38.50
CA MET A 1 13.79 -7.60 -37.60
C MET A 1 12.62 -8.09 -38.44
N ASN A 2 12.26 -9.39 -38.35
CA ASN A 2 11.30 -10.04 -39.25
C ASN A 2 9.84 -9.60 -38.99
N HIS A 3 9.12 -9.22 -40.05
CA HIS A 3 7.71 -8.83 -39.97
C HIS A 3 6.81 -9.96 -39.46
N LYS A 4 7.19 -11.22 -39.73
CA LYS A 4 6.50 -12.43 -39.25
C LYS A 4 6.48 -12.54 -37.72
N THR A 5 7.58 -12.15 -37.05
CA THR A 5 7.67 -12.14 -35.58
C THR A 5 6.80 -11.04 -34.94
N MET A 6 6.74 -9.85 -35.55
CA MET A 6 5.88 -8.74 -35.08
C MET A 6 4.39 -9.12 -35.15
N ALA A 7 3.95 -9.66 -36.29
CA ALA A 7 2.56 -10.08 -36.49
C ALA A 7 2.14 -11.19 -35.52
N HIS A 8 3.03 -12.16 -35.27
CA HIS A 8 2.75 -13.22 -34.31
C HIS A 8 2.60 -12.69 -32.87
N MET A 9 3.51 -11.82 -32.43
CA MET A 9 3.43 -11.18 -31.10
C MET A 9 2.12 -10.39 -30.94
N ALA A 10 1.77 -9.56 -31.92
CA ALA A 10 0.52 -8.80 -31.93
C ALA A 10 -0.71 -9.72 -31.76
N SER A 11 -0.75 -10.84 -32.48
CA SER A 11 -1.86 -11.82 -32.37
C SER A 11 -1.97 -12.47 -30.99
N VAL A 12 -0.84 -12.66 -30.29
CA VAL A 12 -0.80 -13.24 -28.94
C VAL A 12 -1.26 -12.21 -27.92
N TYR A 13 -0.84 -10.95 -28.07
CA TYR A 13 -1.31 -9.85 -27.22
C TYR A 13 -2.81 -9.65 -27.35
N GLU A 14 -3.34 -9.66 -28.57
CA GLU A 14 -4.77 -9.48 -28.81
C GLU A 14 -5.60 -10.62 -28.21
N ARG A 15 -5.18 -11.88 -28.39
CA ARG A 15 -5.85 -13.02 -27.73
C ARG A 15 -5.87 -12.91 -26.21
N ARG A 16 -4.76 -12.46 -25.60
CA ARG A 16 -4.69 -12.23 -24.14
C ARG A 16 -5.59 -11.08 -23.70
N ARG A 17 -5.67 -10.02 -24.50
CA ARG A 17 -6.54 -8.86 -24.29
C ARG A 17 -8.01 -9.29 -24.28
N GLN A 18 -8.45 -9.97 -25.34
CA GLN A 18 -9.82 -10.46 -25.49
C GLN A 18 -10.21 -11.48 -24.40
N ARG A 19 -9.32 -12.42 -24.09
CA ARG A 19 -9.54 -13.36 -22.97
C ARG A 19 -9.77 -12.64 -21.65
N THR A 20 -9.02 -11.57 -21.39
CA THR A 20 -9.17 -10.79 -20.15
C THR A 20 -10.53 -10.09 -20.11
N VAL A 21 -10.92 -9.43 -21.20
CA VAL A 21 -12.22 -8.75 -21.31
C VAL A 21 -13.38 -9.73 -21.09
N SER A 22 -13.35 -10.87 -21.79
CA SER A 22 -14.37 -11.92 -21.68
C SER A 22 -14.52 -12.44 -20.25
N LEU A 23 -13.41 -12.76 -19.58
CA LEU A 23 -13.44 -13.26 -18.20
C LEU A 23 -13.91 -12.19 -17.21
N VAL A 24 -13.55 -10.92 -17.40
CA VAL A 24 -14.05 -9.82 -16.56
C VAL A 24 -15.56 -9.68 -16.71
N SER A 25 -16.07 -9.62 -17.95
CA SER A 25 -17.50 -9.52 -18.23
C SER A 25 -18.29 -10.67 -17.60
N ALA A 26 -17.84 -11.92 -17.80
CA ALA A 26 -18.50 -13.09 -17.21
C ALA A 26 -18.44 -13.07 -15.68
N SER A 27 -17.33 -12.62 -15.09
CA SER A 27 -17.20 -12.53 -13.63
C SER A 27 -18.12 -11.46 -13.05
N ILE A 28 -18.27 -10.31 -13.71
CA ILE A 28 -19.21 -9.25 -13.30
C ILE A 28 -20.64 -9.79 -13.31
N ALA A 29 -21.07 -10.46 -14.39
CA ALA A 29 -22.41 -11.03 -14.47
C ALA A 29 -22.71 -12.01 -13.31
N VAL A 30 -21.75 -12.86 -12.95
CA VAL A 30 -21.88 -13.77 -11.80
C VAL A 30 -21.92 -13.02 -10.47
N LEU A 31 -21.14 -11.95 -10.33
CA LEU A 31 -21.09 -11.11 -9.13
C LEU A 31 -22.31 -10.20 -8.98
N GLU A 32 -23.02 -9.88 -10.04
CA GLU A 32 -24.30 -9.15 -9.99
C GLU A 32 -25.48 -10.08 -9.71
N ALA A 33 -25.41 -11.33 -10.21
CA ALA A 33 -26.41 -12.35 -9.92
C ALA A 33 -26.37 -12.84 -8.45
N LYS A 34 -25.25 -12.64 -7.76
CA LYS A 34 -25.10 -12.86 -6.32
C LYS A 34 -25.05 -11.48 -5.66
N PRO A 35 -25.59 -11.26 -4.46
CA PRO A 35 -25.47 -9.97 -3.78
C PRO A 35 -24.04 -9.76 -3.22
N ALA A 36 -23.03 -9.77 -4.09
CA ALA A 36 -21.62 -9.66 -3.78
C ALA A 36 -21.03 -8.39 -4.40
N ALA A 37 -20.08 -7.76 -3.69
CA ALA A 37 -19.45 -6.54 -4.20
C ALA A 37 -18.60 -6.83 -5.45
N VAL A 38 -18.73 -6.00 -6.48
CA VAL A 38 -17.91 -6.03 -7.68
C VAL A 38 -16.61 -5.28 -7.40
N THR A 39 -15.56 -6.05 -7.11
CA THR A 39 -14.20 -5.56 -6.83
C THR A 39 -13.21 -6.32 -7.71
N ILE A 40 -12.01 -5.77 -7.91
CA ILE A 40 -10.97 -6.48 -8.67
C ILE A 40 -10.61 -7.83 -8.02
N ASN A 41 -10.67 -7.92 -6.68
CA ASN A 41 -10.44 -9.17 -5.94
C ASN A 41 -11.54 -10.20 -6.22
N SER A 42 -12.81 -9.81 -6.09
CA SER A 42 -13.93 -10.73 -6.32
C SER A 42 -14.00 -11.18 -7.78
N ILE A 43 -13.71 -10.29 -8.74
CA ILE A 43 -13.59 -10.64 -10.17
C ILE A 43 -12.48 -11.68 -10.35
N ARG A 44 -11.32 -11.49 -9.71
CA ARG A 44 -10.20 -12.45 -9.80
C ARG A 44 -10.59 -13.82 -9.24
N GLU A 45 -11.26 -13.87 -8.11
CA GLU A 45 -11.70 -15.13 -7.49
C GLU A 45 -12.70 -15.86 -8.38
N VAL A 46 -13.75 -15.16 -8.83
CA VAL A 46 -14.77 -15.74 -9.72
C VAL A 46 -14.16 -16.18 -11.05
N SER A 47 -13.25 -15.39 -11.63
CA SER A 47 -12.62 -15.71 -12.91
C SER A 47 -11.83 -17.02 -12.90
N ARG A 48 -11.33 -17.48 -11.74
CA ARG A 48 -10.63 -18.78 -11.64
C ARG A 48 -11.57 -19.95 -11.90
N SER A 49 -12.81 -19.85 -11.43
CA SER A 49 -13.83 -20.88 -11.64
C SER A 49 -14.41 -20.84 -13.05
N LEU A 50 -14.38 -19.68 -13.72
CA LEU A 50 -14.88 -19.49 -15.08
C LEU A 50 -13.83 -19.77 -16.16
N ASP A 51 -12.56 -19.75 -15.81
CA ASP A 51 -11.45 -19.99 -16.74
C ASP A 51 -11.24 -21.49 -16.95
N PRO A 52 -11.33 -22.00 -18.19
CA PRO A 52 -11.10 -23.42 -18.50
C PRO A 52 -9.72 -23.92 -18.09
N THR A 53 -8.74 -23.02 -17.99
CA THR A 53 -7.37 -23.37 -17.55
C THR A 53 -7.17 -23.28 -16.04
N GLY A 54 -8.18 -22.85 -15.28
CA GLY A 54 -8.15 -22.69 -13.83
C GLY A 54 -7.21 -21.59 -13.30
N ARG A 55 -6.57 -20.81 -14.18
CA ARG A 55 -5.60 -19.76 -13.78
C ARG A 55 -6.30 -18.49 -13.32
N GLY A 56 -7.47 -18.21 -13.91
CA GLY A 56 -8.22 -16.98 -13.75
C GLY A 56 -7.48 -15.76 -14.29
N LEU A 57 -7.76 -14.61 -13.68
CA LEU A 57 -7.14 -13.32 -13.98
C LEU A 57 -6.20 -12.87 -12.85
N SER A 58 -5.17 -12.11 -13.21
CA SER A 58 -4.36 -11.37 -12.25
C SER A 58 -4.85 -9.92 -12.14
N HIS A 59 -4.55 -9.27 -11.02
CA HIS A 59 -4.82 -7.83 -10.85
C HIS A 59 -4.23 -7.00 -11.99
N THR A 60 -2.97 -7.29 -12.33
CA THR A 60 -2.25 -6.56 -13.37
C THR A 60 -2.86 -6.77 -14.75
N ALA A 61 -3.39 -7.96 -15.05
CA ALA A 61 -4.07 -8.23 -16.32
C ALA A 61 -5.34 -7.37 -16.47
N ILE A 62 -6.13 -7.22 -15.40
CA ILE A 62 -7.34 -6.39 -15.40
C ILE A 62 -6.96 -4.91 -15.52
N LEU A 63 -6.01 -4.44 -14.71
CA LEU A 63 -5.62 -3.01 -14.67
C LEU A 63 -4.91 -2.52 -15.93
N ARG A 64 -4.10 -3.37 -16.59
CA ARG A 64 -3.34 -2.97 -17.79
C ARG A 64 -4.15 -3.07 -19.07
N ASN A 65 -5.27 -3.78 -19.05
CA ASN A 65 -6.18 -3.83 -20.19
C ASN A 65 -7.25 -2.75 -20.02
N ALA A 66 -7.11 -1.65 -20.78
CA ALA A 66 -8.00 -0.49 -20.66
C ALA A 66 -9.49 -0.84 -20.81
N GLU A 67 -9.82 -1.77 -21.70
CA GLU A 67 -11.21 -2.20 -21.93
C GLU A 67 -11.75 -2.97 -20.73
N ALA A 68 -10.97 -3.93 -20.22
CA ALA A 68 -11.35 -4.70 -19.03
C ALA A 68 -11.46 -3.81 -17.78
N TYR A 69 -10.54 -2.85 -17.63
CA TYR A 69 -10.58 -1.90 -16.53
C TYR A 69 -11.81 -0.99 -16.59
N ASN A 70 -12.19 -0.51 -17.78
CA ASN A 70 -13.38 0.29 -17.97
C ASN A 70 -14.65 -0.49 -17.63
N LEU A 71 -14.76 -1.75 -18.07
CA LEU A 71 -15.86 -2.64 -17.69
C LEU A 71 -15.94 -2.81 -16.17
N TYR A 72 -14.82 -3.12 -15.52
CA TYR A 72 -14.78 -3.18 -14.06
C TYR A 72 -15.26 -1.87 -13.43
N ARG A 73 -14.75 -0.73 -13.87
CA ARG A 73 -15.02 0.57 -13.25
C ARG A 73 -16.50 0.95 -13.34
N THR A 74 -17.15 0.66 -14.46
CA THR A 74 -18.58 0.93 -14.66
C THR A 74 -19.47 0.16 -13.69
N HIS A 75 -19.07 -1.07 -13.34
CA HIS A 75 -19.84 -1.96 -12.46
C HIS A 75 -19.31 -2.00 -11.03
N ALA A 76 -18.22 -1.27 -10.74
CA ALA A 76 -17.55 -1.35 -9.46
C ALA A 76 -18.48 -0.91 -8.32
N SER A 77 -18.63 -1.75 -7.32
CA SER A 77 -19.32 -1.36 -6.09
C SER A 77 -18.45 -0.34 -5.37
N HIS A 78 -18.86 0.92 -5.40
CA HIS A 78 -18.25 1.97 -4.59
C HIS A 78 -18.67 1.77 -3.13
N GLU A 79 -18.07 0.79 -2.46
CA GLU A 79 -18.20 0.69 -1.01
C GLU A 79 -17.63 1.99 -0.41
N PRO A 80 -18.39 2.73 0.42
CA PRO A 80 -17.79 3.84 1.16
C PRO A 80 -16.63 3.27 1.96
N ARG A 81 -15.41 3.76 1.69
CA ARG A 81 -14.23 3.38 2.46
C ARG A 81 -14.58 3.58 3.93
N ARG A 82 -14.72 2.48 4.68
CA ARG A 82 -14.87 2.55 6.13
C ARG A 82 -13.77 3.48 6.62
N ALA A 83 -14.18 4.61 7.21
CA ALA A 83 -13.25 5.60 7.72
C ALA A 83 -12.23 4.84 8.56
N ARG A 84 -10.96 4.87 8.13
CA ARG A 84 -9.89 4.29 8.92
C ARG A 84 -9.99 4.99 10.27
N THR A 85 -10.26 4.25 11.33
CA THR A 85 -10.21 4.78 12.69
C THR A 85 -8.93 5.59 12.79
N ALA A 86 -9.09 6.88 13.10
CA ALA A 86 -7.97 7.80 13.13
C ALA A 86 -6.85 7.14 13.95
N PRO A 87 -5.61 7.12 13.45
CA PRO A 87 -4.52 6.51 14.19
C PRO A 87 -4.51 7.14 15.57
N TYR A 88 -4.57 6.28 16.60
CA TYR A 88 -4.44 6.68 18.00
C TYR A 88 -3.25 7.64 18.09
N LYS A 89 -3.51 8.90 18.42
CA LYS A 89 -2.45 9.90 18.62
C LYS A 89 -1.65 9.47 19.84
N MET A 90 -0.61 8.69 19.59
CA MET A 90 0.29 8.19 20.62
C MET A 90 1.01 9.40 21.21
N HIS A 91 0.83 9.63 22.51
CA HIS A 91 1.41 10.77 23.20
C HIS A 91 2.89 10.51 23.46
N TRP A 92 3.72 10.75 22.43
CA TRP A 92 5.14 10.39 22.38
C TRP A 92 5.96 10.89 23.57
N SER A 93 5.58 12.03 24.16
CA SER A 93 6.21 12.58 25.36
C SER A 93 6.22 11.64 26.57
N ARG A 94 5.24 10.72 26.68
CA ARG A 94 5.16 9.74 27.78
C ARG A 94 6.00 8.49 27.51
N GLU A 95 6.16 8.07 26.26
CA GLU A 95 6.96 6.89 25.91
C GLU A 95 8.45 7.19 25.78
N LEU A 96 8.84 8.38 25.32
CA LEU A 96 10.24 8.80 25.33
C LEU A 96 10.80 8.83 26.76
N LYS A 97 9.99 9.25 27.75
CA LYS A 97 10.36 9.20 29.17
C LYS A 97 10.59 7.78 29.72
N LYS A 98 9.98 6.76 29.11
CA LYS A 98 10.15 5.36 29.52
C LYS A 98 11.27 4.62 28.80
N MET A 99 11.81 5.20 27.72
CA MET A 99 12.95 4.62 27.03
C MET A 99 14.21 4.78 27.88
N LYS A 100 14.45 3.82 28.78
CA LYS A 100 15.75 3.69 29.46
C LYS A 100 16.86 3.57 28.41
N SER A 101 18.04 4.14 28.71
CA SER A 101 19.27 3.90 27.97
C SER A 101 19.66 2.42 28.09
N VAL A 102 19.03 1.58 27.28
CA VAL A 102 19.42 0.19 27.10
C VAL A 102 20.53 0.20 26.05
N LYS A 103 21.75 -0.15 26.48
CA LYS A 103 22.96 -0.22 25.65
C LYS A 103 22.86 -1.29 24.54
N ASP A 104 21.90 -2.21 24.64
CA ASP A 104 21.70 -3.28 23.66
C ASP A 104 20.82 -2.82 22.47
N VAL A 105 21.50 -2.44 21.39
CA VAL A 105 20.92 -2.02 20.10
C VAL A 105 20.13 -3.15 19.42
N SER A 106 20.52 -4.41 19.64
CA SER A 106 19.90 -5.58 19.00
C SER A 106 18.52 -5.88 19.59
N ALA A 107 18.38 -5.75 20.92
CA ALA A 107 17.11 -5.85 21.62
C ALA A 107 16.15 -4.71 21.25
N LYS A 108 16.66 -3.48 21.10
CA LYS A 108 15.88 -2.33 20.59
C LYS A 108 15.36 -2.59 19.18
N ARG A 109 16.21 -3.08 18.28
CA ARG A 109 15.81 -3.40 16.90
C ARG A 109 14.66 -4.39 16.85
N LYS A 110 14.76 -5.52 17.58
CA LYS A 110 13.71 -6.54 17.63
C LYS A 110 12.39 -6.00 18.20
N ARG A 111 12.46 -5.20 19.27
CA ARG A 111 11.26 -4.57 19.86
C ARG A 111 10.62 -3.59 18.87
N SER A 112 11.40 -2.73 18.24
CA SER A 112 10.87 -1.74 17.29
C SER A 112 10.23 -2.39 16.06
N GLN A 113 10.82 -3.47 15.55
CA GLN A 113 10.24 -4.22 14.43
C GLN A 113 8.94 -4.95 14.80
N LYS A 114 8.81 -5.42 16.05
CA LYS A 114 7.61 -6.11 16.53
C LYS A 114 6.48 -5.14 16.90
N SER A 115 6.83 -3.96 17.42
CA SER A 115 5.87 -3.05 18.05
C SER A 115 5.39 -1.91 17.16
N TYR A 116 6.09 -1.59 16.06
CA TYR A 116 5.76 -0.43 15.24
C TYR A 116 5.58 -0.77 13.75
N ARG A 117 4.58 -0.15 13.14
CA ARG A 117 4.40 -0.08 11.68
C ARG A 117 5.31 1.01 11.10
N LYS A 118 5.62 0.92 9.81
CA LYS A 118 6.49 1.89 9.10
C LYS A 118 6.08 3.36 9.35
N ASN A 119 4.78 3.65 9.31
CA ASN A 119 4.28 5.02 9.52
C ASN A 119 4.50 5.49 10.96
N GLU A 120 4.34 4.60 11.96
CA GLU A 120 4.56 4.94 13.37
C GLU A 120 6.04 5.20 13.67
N LEU A 121 6.94 4.51 12.97
CA LEU A 121 8.38 4.79 13.03
C LEU A 121 8.73 6.14 12.41
N ILE A 122 8.08 6.53 11.32
CA ILE A 122 8.31 7.84 10.68
C ILE A 122 7.88 8.96 11.64
N GLU A 123 6.70 8.87 12.24
CA GLU A 123 6.22 9.84 13.23
C GLU A 123 7.15 9.92 14.45
N LEU A 124 7.66 8.78 14.92
CA LEU A 124 8.62 8.74 16.03
C LEU A 124 9.95 9.42 15.66
N VAL A 125 10.45 9.22 14.45
CA VAL A 125 11.69 9.86 13.98
C VAL A 125 11.50 11.37 13.88
N ILE A 126 10.39 11.84 13.33
CA ILE A 126 10.07 13.27 13.27
C ILE A 126 10.06 13.87 14.68
N ALA A 127 9.33 13.26 15.61
CA ALA A 127 9.25 13.74 16.99
C ALA A 127 10.62 13.75 17.71
N LEU A 128 11.50 12.78 17.40
CA LEU A 128 12.86 12.75 17.94
C LEU A 128 13.74 13.87 17.36
N LEU A 129 13.61 14.14 16.06
CA LEU A 129 14.34 15.23 15.40
C LEU A 129 13.92 16.59 15.97
N ASP A 130 12.62 16.83 16.15
CA ASP A 130 12.10 18.08 16.74
C ASP A 130 12.63 18.30 18.17
N VAL A 131 12.64 17.24 18.98
CA VAL A 131 13.21 17.30 20.34
C VAL A 131 14.71 17.55 20.30
N ASN A 132 15.44 16.92 19.37
CA ASN A 132 16.88 17.14 19.24
C ASN A 132 17.19 18.58 18.83
N SER A 133 16.49 19.14 17.84
CA SER A 133 16.63 20.54 17.46
C SER A 133 16.33 21.49 18.62
N SER A 134 15.29 21.21 19.42
CA SER A 134 15.01 22.01 20.63
C SER A 134 16.12 21.92 21.68
N LEU A 135 16.75 20.75 21.84
CA LEU A 135 17.88 20.58 22.75
C LEU A 135 19.14 21.29 22.22
N GLU A 136 19.42 21.20 20.92
CA GLU A 136 20.53 21.89 20.27
C GLU A 136 20.38 23.40 20.43
N SER A 137 19.19 23.97 20.23
CA SER A 137 18.94 25.39 20.50
C SER A 137 19.19 25.75 21.96
N LYS A 138 18.69 24.97 22.93
CA LYS A 138 18.92 25.24 24.36
C LYS A 138 20.40 25.13 24.76
N ILE A 139 21.13 24.18 24.19
CA ILE A 139 22.57 24.04 24.39
C ILE A 139 23.27 25.26 23.80
N PHE A 140 22.91 25.67 22.59
CA PHE A 140 23.46 26.85 21.94
C PHE A 140 23.18 28.12 22.76
N ASP A 141 21.95 28.33 23.23
CA ASP A 141 21.59 29.47 24.08
C ASP A 141 22.40 29.45 25.40
N TYR A 142 22.46 28.29 26.06
CA TYR A 142 23.17 28.12 27.32
C TYR A 142 24.69 28.37 27.21
N PHE A 143 25.31 27.96 26.10
CA PHE A 143 26.73 28.20 25.88
C PHE A 143 27.01 29.56 25.22
N GLY A 144 26.08 30.10 24.43
CA GLY A 144 26.17 31.45 23.87
C GLY A 144 26.21 32.51 24.97
N GLU A 145 25.32 32.40 25.97
CA GLU A 145 25.36 33.24 27.18
C GLU A 145 26.66 33.11 27.98
N LEU A 146 27.35 31.96 27.86
CA LEU A 146 28.58 31.66 28.60
C LEU A 146 29.85 32.16 27.90
N TYR A 147 29.81 32.34 26.58
CA TYR A 147 30.95 32.82 25.77
C TYR A 147 30.83 34.30 25.37
N ASP A 148 29.63 34.88 25.32
CA ASP A 148 29.42 36.33 25.07
C ASP A 148 29.65 37.19 26.34
N GLY A 149 29.91 36.56 27.50
CA GLY A 149 30.16 37.21 28.79
C GLY A 149 31.63 37.19 29.27
N LEU A 150 32.58 36.80 28.42
CA LEU A 150 34.04 36.80 28.64
C LEU A 150 34.73 37.83 27.75
#